data_AF-A0A6G6PT31-F1
#
_entry.id   AF-A0A6G6PT31-F1
#
_cell.length_a   1.000
_cell.length_b   1.000
_cell.length_c   1.000
_cell.angle_alpha   90.00
_cell.angle_beta   90.00
_cell.angle_gamma   90.00
#
_symmetry.space_group_name_H-M   'P 1'
#
loop_
_entity.id
_entity.type
_entity.pdbx_description
1 polymer ?
#
loop_
_entity_poly.entity_id
_entity_poly.type
_entity_poly.pdbx_seq_one_letter_code
_entity_poly.pdbx_strand_id
1 'polypeptide(L)'
;MAAGLWLIHGGWLAQQLTGDALKNSRPEFALALWFKLLTIISASQLWLQYVPTERFIRALFASRLPASFAYLLAGPLLLAEQFRQQLNTIREAQLARGVPLDGRFWQRVTSLPALLFPLASNTLSDLSIRGAALDMRGFRYCAKRTTLNPPTDSSFQALLRYGLVLLIFIEGGLSLWW
;
A
#
# COMPACT_ATOMS: atom_id res chain seq x y z
N MET A 1 -0.54 -4.00 23.51
CA MET A 1 0.78 -4.04 22.85
C MET A 1 1.84 -3.13 23.49
N ALA A 2 1.48 -1.95 24.04
CA ALA A 2 2.43 -1.05 24.71
C ALA A 2 3.20 -1.68 25.90
N ALA A 3 2.52 -2.51 26.72
CA ALA A 3 3.14 -3.15 27.88
C ALA A 3 4.27 -4.15 27.52
N GLY A 4 4.13 -4.90 26.43
CA GLY A 4 5.08 -5.94 26.05
C GLY A 4 6.44 -5.40 25.60
N LEU A 5 6.46 -4.20 25.01
CA LEU A 5 7.67 -3.59 24.49
C LEU A 5 8.33 -2.64 25.52
N TRP A 6 7.56 -2.09 26.48
CA TRP A 6 8.12 -1.49 27.72
C TRP A 6 8.88 -2.52 28.54
N LEU A 7 8.38 -3.76 28.60
CA LEU A 7 9.04 -4.88 29.25
C LEU A 7 10.43 -5.15 28.64
N ILE A 8 10.53 -5.12 27.30
CA ILE A 8 11.75 -5.45 26.55
C ILE A 8 12.78 -4.30 26.58
N HIS A 9 12.33 -3.05 26.43
CA HIS A 9 13.24 -1.89 26.28
C HIS A 9 13.43 -1.05 27.54
N GLY A 10 12.56 -1.21 28.56
CA GLY A 10 12.68 -0.49 29.83
C GLY A 10 13.77 -1.03 30.76
N GLY A 11 14.48 -2.09 30.34
CA GLY A 11 15.53 -2.73 31.14
C GLY A 11 15.00 -3.56 32.32
N TRP A 12 13.68 -3.57 32.58
CA TRP A 12 13.06 -4.31 33.69
C TRP A 12 13.24 -5.83 33.58
N LEU A 13 13.03 -6.40 32.39
CA LEU A 13 13.27 -7.84 32.14
C LEU A 13 14.75 -8.20 32.20
N ALA A 14 15.61 -7.32 31.66
CA ALA A 14 17.06 -7.50 31.70
C ALA A 14 17.60 -7.44 33.14
N GLN A 15 17.03 -6.57 33.98
CA GLN A 15 17.37 -6.47 35.40
C GLN A 15 16.95 -7.73 36.18
N GLN A 16 15.79 -8.32 35.87
CA GLN A 16 15.31 -9.56 36.50
C GLN A 16 16.10 -10.81 36.05
N LEU A 17 16.63 -10.83 34.82
CA LEU A 17 17.33 -11.99 34.25
C LEU A 17 18.86 -11.95 34.42
N THR A 18 19.46 -10.75 34.44
CA THR A 18 20.93 -10.58 34.38
C THR A 18 21.50 -9.87 35.61
N GLY A 19 20.66 -9.28 36.47
CA GLY A 19 21.09 -8.65 37.74
C GLY A 19 21.84 -7.32 37.57
N ASP A 20 22.36 -7.01 36.38
CA ASP A 20 22.94 -5.72 36.05
C ASP A 20 21.87 -4.71 35.66
N ALA A 21 21.76 -3.62 36.41
CA ALA A 21 21.00 -2.46 36.00
C ALA A 21 21.68 -1.87 34.75
N LEU A 22 21.02 -1.96 33.59
CA LEU A 22 21.44 -1.27 32.38
C LEU A 22 21.63 0.22 32.70
N LYS A 23 22.89 0.62 32.92
CA LYS A 23 23.33 1.94 33.41
C LYS A 23 22.97 3.10 32.48
N ASN A 24 22.31 2.83 31.35
CA ASN A 24 21.97 3.80 30.32
C ASN A 24 20.60 3.52 29.68
N SER A 25 19.61 3.09 30.46
CA SER A 25 18.21 3.10 30.02
C SER A 25 17.74 4.56 29.93
N ARG A 26 17.75 5.14 28.73
CA ARG A 26 17.18 6.47 28.42
C ARG A 26 15.69 6.31 28.08
N PRO A 27 14.77 6.30 29.06
CA PRO A 27 13.34 6.11 28.79
C PRO A 27 12.78 7.15 27.82
N GLU A 28 13.35 8.35 27.78
CA GLU A 28 13.02 9.43 26.86
C GLU A 28 13.21 9.03 25.39
N PHE A 29 14.27 8.27 25.08
CA PHE A 29 14.53 7.82 23.71
C PHE A 29 13.54 6.74 23.28
N ALA A 30 13.26 5.79 24.17
CA ALA A 30 12.26 4.76 23.92
C ALA A 30 10.88 5.39 23.70
N LEU A 31 10.49 6.35 24.55
CA LEU A 31 9.22 7.06 24.46
C LEU A 31 9.11 7.89 23.17
N ALA A 32 10.19 8.57 22.75
CA ALA A 32 10.22 9.27 21.46
C ALA A 32 10.04 8.33 20.26
N LEU A 33 10.71 7.16 20.27
CA LEU A 33 10.54 6.14 19.23
C LEU A 33 9.09 5.64 19.18
N TRP A 34 8.46 5.44 20.34
CA TRP A 34 7.07 5.02 20.43
C TRP A 34 6.10 6.03 19.83
N PHE A 35 6.24 7.30 20.18
CA PHE A 35 5.41 8.36 19.60
C PHE A 35 5.61 8.44 18.09
N LYS A 36 6.84 8.30 17.59
CA LYS A 36 7.12 8.26 16.15
C LYS A 36 6.40 7.12 15.45
N LEU A 37 6.49 5.90 15.99
CA LEU A 37 5.79 4.73 15.43
C LEU A 37 4.28 4.90 15.48
N LEU A 38 3.75 5.38 16.61
CA LEU A 38 2.32 5.62 16.78
C LEU A 38 1.81 6.64 15.77
N THR A 39 2.53 7.76 15.57
CA THR A 39 2.19 8.77 14.57
C THR A 39 2.17 8.18 13.15
N ILE A 40 3.20 7.42 12.76
CA ILE A 40 3.26 6.80 11.41
C ILE A 40 2.09 5.82 11.20
N ILE A 41 1.83 4.94 12.16
CA ILE A 41 0.77 3.94 12.06
C ILE A 41 -0.60 4.61 12.03
N SER A 42 -0.83 5.60 12.90
CA SER A 42 -2.12 6.31 12.99
C SER A 42 -2.40 7.10 11.71
N ALA A 43 -1.39 7.80 11.18
CA ALA A 43 -1.52 8.52 9.91
C ALA A 43 -1.83 7.57 8.74
N SER A 44 -1.15 6.42 8.67
CA SER A 44 -1.39 5.38 7.66
C SER A 44 -2.80 4.79 7.76
N GLN A 45 -3.27 4.48 8.97
CA GLN A 45 -4.61 3.96 9.20
C GLN A 45 -5.69 4.97 8.80
N LEU A 46 -5.54 6.24 9.20
CA LEU A 46 -6.45 7.30 8.77
C LEU A 46 -6.50 7.39 7.24
N TRP A 47 -5.35 7.36 6.58
CA TRP A 47 -5.31 7.39 5.12
C TRP A 47 -6.07 6.21 4.50
N LEU A 48 -5.80 4.98 4.96
CA LEU A 48 -6.46 3.77 4.45
C LEU A 48 -7.97 3.78 4.71
N GLN A 49 -8.43 4.37 5.81
CA GLN A 49 -9.86 4.41 6.15
C GLN A 49 -10.63 5.46 5.34
N TYR A 50 -10.03 6.61 5.07
CA TYR A 50 -10.72 7.74 4.41
C TYR A 50 -10.45 7.83 2.89
N VAL A 51 -9.48 7.09 2.35
CA VAL A 51 -9.14 7.10 0.93
C VAL A 51 -9.49 5.75 0.29
N PRO A 52 -10.70 5.60 -0.28
CA PRO A 52 -11.05 4.38 -1.01
C PRO A 52 -10.23 4.26 -2.29
N THR A 53 -9.98 3.03 -2.73
CA THR A 53 -9.19 2.69 -3.93
C THR A 53 -9.67 3.46 -5.17
N GLU A 54 -10.97 3.60 -5.36
CA GLU A 54 -11.53 4.37 -6.48
C GLU A 54 -11.12 5.84 -6.46
N ARG A 55 -11.14 6.47 -5.29
CA ARG A 55 -10.75 7.88 -5.13
C ARG A 55 -9.26 8.05 -5.41
N PHE A 56 -8.44 7.09 -4.98
CA PHE A 56 -7.01 7.07 -5.28
C PHE A 56 -6.74 6.95 -6.79
N ILE A 57 -7.41 6.02 -7.48
CA ILE A 57 -7.28 5.85 -8.94
C ILE A 57 -7.70 7.13 -9.67
N ARG A 58 -8.83 7.75 -9.28
CA ARG A 58 -9.29 9.01 -9.89
C ARG A 58 -8.30 10.15 -9.65
N ALA A 59 -7.75 10.25 -8.44
CA ALA A 59 -6.72 11.25 -8.12
C ALA A 59 -5.45 11.05 -8.95
N LEU A 60 -5.07 9.79 -9.22
CA LEU A 60 -3.91 9.47 -10.04
C LEU A 60 -4.10 9.90 -11.50
N PHE A 61 -5.29 9.67 -12.08
CA PHE A 61 -5.61 10.15 -13.43
C PHE A 61 -5.81 11.67 -13.51
N ALA A 62 -6.23 12.32 -12.41
CA ALA A 62 -6.35 13.78 -12.32
C ALA A 62 -5.03 14.48 -11.99
N SER A 63 -3.99 13.72 -11.65
CA SER A 63 -2.66 14.25 -11.36
C SER A 63 -1.97 14.77 -12.62
N ARG A 64 -0.81 15.42 -12.44
CA ARG A 64 0.04 15.89 -13.56
C ARG A 64 0.82 14.76 -14.23
N LEU A 65 0.65 13.51 -13.81
CA LEU A 65 1.36 12.37 -14.38
C LEU A 65 0.88 12.08 -15.81
N PRO A 66 1.75 11.58 -16.71
CA PRO A 66 1.33 11.10 -18.01
C PRO A 66 0.29 9.97 -17.86
N ALA A 67 -0.73 9.97 -18.73
CA ALA A 67 -1.84 9.01 -18.65
C ALA A 67 -1.38 7.54 -18.66
N SER A 68 -0.31 7.21 -19.38
CA SER A 68 0.30 5.88 -19.38
C SER A 68 0.83 5.47 -18.01
N PHE A 69 1.51 6.37 -17.29
CA PHE A 69 2.02 6.09 -15.94
C PHE A 69 0.89 5.95 -14.93
N ALA A 70 -0.11 6.83 -15.00
CA ALA A 70 -1.31 6.73 -14.16
C ALA A 70 -2.03 5.39 -14.40
N TYR A 71 -2.16 4.95 -15.65
CA TYR A 71 -2.76 3.67 -15.98
C TYR A 71 -1.94 2.47 -15.48
N LEU A 72 -0.61 2.54 -15.58
CA LEU A 72 0.28 1.46 -15.10
C LEU A 72 0.13 1.23 -13.59
N LEU A 73 0.08 2.31 -12.82
CA LEU A 73 -0.09 2.28 -11.37
C LEU A 73 -1.52 1.93 -10.95
N ALA A 74 -2.54 2.41 -11.68
CA ALA A 74 -3.94 2.08 -11.40
C ALA A 74 -4.34 0.66 -11.86
N GLY A 75 -3.65 0.10 -12.85
CA GLY A 75 -4.01 -1.15 -13.52
C GLY A 75 -4.25 -2.32 -12.55
N PRO A 76 -3.32 -2.65 -11.65
CA PRO A 76 -3.51 -3.72 -10.68
C PRO A 76 -4.72 -3.51 -9.77
N LEU A 77 -4.96 -2.26 -9.35
CA LEU A 77 -6.08 -1.89 -8.47
C LEU A 77 -7.43 -1.97 -9.20
N LEU A 78 -7.47 -1.60 -10.48
CA LEU A 78 -8.65 -1.70 -11.34
C LEU A 78 -9.04 -3.15 -11.63
N LEU A 79 -8.05 -4.04 -11.72
CA LEU A 79 -8.23 -5.43 -12.10
C LEU A 79 -8.24 -6.40 -10.91
N ALA A 80 -8.09 -5.89 -9.68
CA ALA A 80 -7.96 -6.71 -8.48
C ALA A 80 -9.13 -7.70 -8.30
N GLU A 81 -10.36 -7.22 -8.45
CA GLU A 81 -11.55 -8.08 -8.34
C GLU A 81 -11.65 -9.08 -9.50
N GLN A 82 -11.27 -8.67 -10.71
CA GLN A 82 -11.22 -9.58 -11.87
C GLN A 82 -10.21 -10.70 -11.65
N PHE A 83 -9.00 -10.37 -11.19
CA PHE A 83 -7.97 -11.37 -10.88
C PHE A 83 -8.41 -12.29 -9.75
N ARG A 84 -9.13 -11.77 -8.75
CA ARG A 84 -9.67 -12.60 -7.66
C ARG A 84 -10.70 -13.61 -8.16
N GLN A 85 -11.60 -13.19 -9.05
CA GLN A 85 -12.57 -14.09 -9.68
C GLN A 85 -11.88 -15.15 -10.55
N GLN A 86 -10.96 -14.74 -11.42
CA GLN A 86 -10.19 -15.66 -12.27
C GLN A 86 -9.40 -16.66 -11.43
N LEU A 87 -8.75 -16.20 -10.36
CA LEU A 87 -8.04 -17.06 -9.41
C LEU A 87 -8.96 -18.09 -8.76
N ASN A 88 -10.17 -17.70 -8.35
CA ASN A 88 -11.13 -18.63 -7.75
C ASN A 88 -11.56 -19.71 -8.76
N THR A 89 -11.89 -19.33 -10.00
CA THR A 89 -12.23 -20.28 -11.06
C THR A 89 -11.08 -21.24 -11.37
N ILE A 90 -9.85 -20.72 -11.48
CA ILE A 90 -8.65 -21.55 -11.69
C ILE A 90 -8.46 -22.50 -10.50
N ARG A 91 -8.63 -22.01 -9.27
CA ARG A 91 -8.51 -22.81 -8.05
C ARG A 91 -9.48 -23.98 -8.08
N GLU A 92 -10.75 -23.73 -8.36
CA GLU A 92 -11.78 -24.78 -8.47
C GLU A 92 -11.47 -25.80 -9.57
N ALA A 93 -11.01 -25.33 -10.73
CA ALA A 93 -10.61 -26.21 -11.83
C ALA A 93 -9.40 -27.10 -11.48
N GLN A 94 -8.43 -26.57 -10.74
CA GLN A 94 -7.26 -27.33 -10.31
C GLN A 94 -7.61 -28.32 -9.18
N LEU A 95 -8.54 -27.95 -8.28
CA LEU A 95 -9.09 -28.89 -7.29
C LEU A 95 -9.80 -30.07 -7.97
N ALA A 96 -10.60 -29.81 -9.02
CA ALA A 96 -11.24 -30.86 -9.81
C ALA A 96 -10.24 -31.77 -10.53
N ARG A 97 -9.04 -31.25 -10.86
CA ARG A 97 -7.92 -32.02 -11.43
C ARG A 97 -7.09 -32.78 -10.38
N GLY A 98 -7.48 -32.70 -9.11
CA GLY A 98 -6.81 -33.41 -8.01
C GLY A 98 -5.53 -32.74 -7.51
N VAL A 99 -5.28 -31.46 -7.85
CA VAL A 99 -4.12 -30.73 -7.33
C VAL A 99 -4.38 -30.39 -5.84
N PRO A 100 -3.54 -30.85 -4.90
CA PRO A 100 -3.74 -30.62 -3.48
C PRO A 100 -3.34 -29.19 -3.10
N LEU A 101 -4.28 -28.24 -3.27
CA LEU A 101 -4.06 -26.82 -2.99
C LEU A 101 -4.19 -26.48 -1.49
N ASP A 102 -4.81 -27.36 -0.70
CA ASP A 102 -5.03 -27.19 0.74
C ASP A 102 -4.08 -28.05 1.60
N GLY A 103 -2.96 -28.51 1.01
CA GLY A 103 -1.96 -29.34 1.67
C GLY A 103 -1.03 -28.59 2.65
N ARG A 104 0.04 -29.28 3.10
CA ARG A 104 1.11 -28.69 3.94
C ARG A 104 1.74 -27.46 3.24
N PHE A 105 2.36 -26.57 4.00
CA PHE A 105 3.01 -25.35 3.48
C PHE A 105 3.86 -25.62 2.23
N TRP A 106 4.71 -26.66 2.25
CA TRP A 106 5.52 -27.09 1.12
C TRP A 106 4.69 -27.49 -0.11
N GLN A 107 3.62 -28.28 0.07
CA GLN A 107 2.73 -28.68 -1.03
C GLN A 107 1.98 -27.49 -1.62
N ARG A 108 1.62 -26.50 -0.79
CA ARG A 108 0.99 -25.26 -1.22
C ARG A 108 1.93 -24.42 -2.08
N VAL A 109 3.20 -24.28 -1.67
CA VAL A 109 4.22 -23.56 -2.45
C VAL A 109 4.49 -24.26 -3.78
N THR A 110 4.65 -25.59 -3.77
CA THR A 110 4.91 -26.37 -5.00
C THR A 110 3.72 -26.34 -5.98
N SER A 111 2.50 -26.15 -5.51
CA SER A 111 1.29 -26.05 -6.34
C SER A 111 0.96 -24.62 -6.79
N LEU A 112 1.64 -23.58 -6.28
CA LEU A 112 1.45 -22.19 -6.74
C LEU A 112 1.60 -22.02 -8.25
N PRO A 113 2.58 -22.63 -8.95
CA PRO A 113 2.69 -22.49 -10.39
C PRO A 113 1.44 -22.95 -11.14
N ALA A 114 0.72 -23.96 -10.64
CA ALA A 114 -0.52 -24.45 -11.26
C ALA A 114 -1.67 -23.42 -11.24
N LEU A 115 -1.58 -22.41 -10.34
CA LEU A 115 -2.49 -21.26 -10.31
C LEU A 115 -1.92 -20.05 -11.07
N LEU A 116 -0.63 -19.77 -10.88
CA LEU A 116 0.01 -18.57 -11.42
C LEU A 116 0.20 -18.62 -12.94
N PHE A 117 0.61 -19.76 -13.51
CA PHE A 117 0.78 -19.91 -14.95
C PHE A 117 -0.52 -19.65 -15.74
N PRO A 118 -1.65 -20.32 -15.44
CA PRO A 118 -2.90 -20.04 -16.17
C PRO A 118 -3.40 -18.62 -15.92
N LEU A 119 -3.23 -18.07 -14.71
CA LEU A 119 -3.59 -16.67 -14.46
C LEU A 119 -2.77 -15.73 -15.35
N ALA A 120 -1.43 -15.85 -15.33
CA ALA A 120 -0.54 -15.00 -16.11
C ALA A 120 -0.81 -15.11 -17.63
N SER A 121 -1.10 -16.31 -18.12
CA SER A 121 -1.46 -16.52 -19.52
C SER A 121 -2.78 -15.83 -19.88
N ASN A 122 -3.80 -15.96 -19.02
CA ASN A 122 -5.10 -15.32 -19.23
C ASN A 122 -4.97 -13.79 -19.16
N THR A 123 -4.24 -13.27 -18.17
CA THR A 123 -4.05 -11.82 -18.03
C THR A 123 -3.25 -11.23 -19.18
N LEU A 124 -2.23 -11.93 -19.71
CA LEU A 124 -1.46 -11.46 -20.86
C LEU A 124 -2.34 -11.38 -22.12
N SER A 125 -3.20 -12.38 -22.33
CA SER A 125 -4.19 -12.37 -23.41
C SER A 125 -5.15 -11.19 -23.27
N ASP A 126 -5.76 -11.02 -22.09
CA ASP A 126 -6.69 -9.92 -21.80
C ASP A 126 -6.01 -8.54 -21.99
N LEU A 127 -4.76 -8.40 -21.54
CA LEU A 127 -3.96 -7.19 -21.68
C LEU A 127 -3.64 -6.89 -23.15
N SER A 128 -3.40 -7.90 -23.97
CA SER A 128 -3.14 -7.71 -25.41
C SER A 128 -4.36 -7.13 -26.12
N ILE A 129 -5.54 -7.68 -25.85
CA ILE A 129 -6.82 -7.21 -26.41
C ILE A 129 -7.12 -5.78 -25.93
N ARG A 130 -6.96 -5.54 -24.62
CA ARG A 130 -7.23 -4.22 -24.03
C ARG A 130 -6.22 -3.17 -24.47
N GLY A 131 -4.95 -3.55 -24.65
CA GLY A 131 -3.91 -2.70 -25.21
C GLY A 131 -4.25 -2.25 -26.63
N ALA A 132 -4.61 -3.19 -27.51
CA ALA A 132 -5.06 -2.87 -28.85
C ALA A 132 -6.28 -1.93 -28.85
N ALA A 133 -7.26 -2.17 -27.98
CA ALA A 133 -8.43 -1.30 -27.84
C ALA A 133 -8.07 0.12 -27.35
N LEU A 134 -7.08 0.25 -26.45
CA LEU A 134 -6.57 1.54 -26.00
C LEU A 134 -5.83 2.28 -27.11
N ASP A 135 -5.03 1.56 -27.91
CA ASP A 135 -4.31 2.13 -29.05
C ASP A 135 -5.27 2.59 -30.15
N MET A 136 -6.33 1.82 -30.45
CA MET A 136 -7.42 2.23 -31.36
C MET A 136 -8.14 3.50 -30.89
N ARG A 137 -8.23 3.70 -29.56
CA ARG A 137 -8.80 4.92 -28.96
C ARG A 137 -7.79 6.06 -28.83
N GLY A 138 -6.59 5.92 -29.40
CA GLY A 138 -5.54 6.92 -29.33
C GLY A 138 -5.09 7.22 -27.91
N PHE A 139 -5.04 6.22 -27.01
CA PHE A 139 -4.81 6.45 -25.58
C PHE A 139 -3.52 7.24 -25.30
N ARG A 140 -2.48 6.99 -26.12
CA ARG A 140 -1.14 7.58 -26.01
C ARG A 140 -0.96 8.86 -26.85
N TYR A 141 -1.96 9.27 -27.63
CA TYR A 141 -1.83 10.37 -28.59
C TYR A 141 -1.81 11.75 -27.91
N CYS A 142 -2.61 11.94 -26.86
CA CYS A 142 -2.69 13.22 -26.13
C CYS A 142 -1.91 13.16 -24.81
N ALA A 143 -0.97 14.09 -24.62
CA ALA A 143 -0.17 14.19 -23.39
C ALA A 143 -0.99 14.65 -22.16
N LYS A 144 -2.01 15.50 -22.36
CA LYS A 144 -2.94 15.95 -21.30
C LYS A 144 -4.35 15.45 -21.61
N ARG A 145 -4.95 14.74 -20.66
CA ARG A 145 -6.35 14.29 -20.74
C ARG A 145 -7.25 15.13 -19.86
N THR A 146 -8.45 15.41 -20.34
CA THR A 146 -9.54 15.93 -19.52
C THR A 146 -10.09 14.80 -18.67
N THR A 147 -10.03 14.95 -17.35
CA THR A 147 -10.67 14.03 -16.42
C THR A 147 -12.15 14.40 -16.26
N LEU A 148 -13.04 13.46 -16.56
CA LEU A 148 -14.49 13.71 -16.49
C LEU A 148 -15.01 13.79 -15.05
N ASN A 149 -14.34 13.14 -14.10
CA ASN A 149 -14.74 13.13 -12.69
C ASN A 149 -13.50 13.26 -11.79
N PRO A 150 -12.89 14.46 -11.71
CA PRO A 150 -11.80 14.71 -10.78
C PRO A 150 -12.33 14.65 -9.34
N PRO A 151 -11.52 14.18 -8.37
CA PRO A 151 -11.91 14.23 -6.97
C PRO A 151 -12.13 15.69 -6.54
N THR A 152 -13.21 15.94 -5.81
CA THR A 152 -13.53 17.29 -5.31
C THR A 152 -12.50 17.70 -4.25
N ASP A 153 -11.83 18.82 -4.49
CA ASP A 153 -10.92 19.46 -3.52
C ASP A 153 -11.72 20.57 -2.82
N SER A 154 -12.02 20.36 -1.54
CA SER A 154 -12.72 21.37 -0.72
C SER A 154 -11.75 22.43 -0.23
N SER A 155 -12.21 23.67 -0.07
CA SER A 155 -11.40 24.76 0.50
C SER A 155 -10.77 24.37 1.85
N PHE A 156 -11.45 23.55 2.65
CA PHE A 156 -10.91 23.02 3.90
C PHE A 156 -9.75 22.04 3.68
N GLN A 157 -9.81 21.19 2.66
CA GLN A 157 -8.72 20.27 2.29
C GLN A 157 -7.51 21.05 1.76
N ALA A 158 -7.74 22.09 0.96
CA ALA A 158 -6.67 22.97 0.51
C ALA A 158 -5.99 23.71 1.68
N LEU A 159 -6.77 24.26 2.61
CA LEU A 159 -6.26 24.93 3.81
C LEU A 159 -5.42 23.98 4.67
N LEU A 160 -5.94 22.78 4.96
CA LEU A 160 -5.20 21.76 5.72
C LEU A 160 -3.89 21.35 5.03
N ARG A 161 -3.91 21.15 3.71
CA ARG A 161 -2.71 20.79 2.94
C ARG A 161 -1.62 21.85 3.05
N TYR A 162 -1.97 23.13 2.84
CA TYR A 162 -0.99 24.22 2.97
C TYR A 162 -0.55 24.43 4.42
N GLY A 163 -1.44 24.26 5.39
CA GLY A 163 -1.11 24.30 6.82
C GLY A 163 -0.09 23.21 7.20
N LEU A 164 -0.28 21.97 6.72
CA LEU A 164 0.66 20.87 6.96
C LEU A 164 2.03 21.11 6.32
N VAL A 165 2.07 21.62 5.09
CA VAL A 165 3.34 21.95 4.41
C VAL A 165 4.09 23.04 5.18
N LEU A 166 3.40 24.07 5.64
CA LEU A 166 3.98 25.14 6.43
C LEU A 166 4.54 24.61 7.76
N LEU A 167 3.81 23.71 8.44
CA LEU A 167 4.26 23.06 9.68
C LEU A 167 5.54 22.25 9.44
N ILE A 168 5.62 21.49 8.34
CA ILE A 168 6.84 20.74 7.96
C ILE A 168 8.04 21.69 7.78
N PHE A 169 7.85 22.84 7.14
CA PHE A 169 8.93 23.82 6.97
C PHE A 169 9.36 24.45 8.30
N ILE A 170 8.42 24.73 9.20
CA ILE A 170 8.73 25.25 10.54
C ILE A 170 9.56 24.21 11.33
N GLU A 171 9.09 22.97 11.42
CA GLU A 171 9.79 21.89 12.14
C GLU A 171 11.17 21.61 11.54
N GLY A 172 11.26 21.54 10.20
CA GLY A 172 12.53 21.36 9.50
C GLY A 172 13.49 22.53 9.70
N GLY A 173 12.97 23.77 9.69
CA GLY A 173 13.75 24.97 9.95
C GLY A 173 14.27 25.04 11.38
N LEU A 174 13.43 24.68 12.36
CA LEU A 174 13.80 24.59 13.78
C LEU A 174 14.86 23.51 14.01
N SER A 175 14.73 22.33 13.38
CA SER A 175 15.70 21.24 13.48
C SER A 175 17.04 21.51 12.77
N LEU A 176 17.08 22.41 11.80
CA LEU A 176 18.34 22.82 11.14
C LEU A 176 19.07 23.92 11.91
N TRP A 177 18.35 24.67 12.76
CA TRP A 177 18.91 25.79 13.50
C TRP A 177 19.44 25.42 14.88
N TRP A 178 19.08 24.23 15.38
CA TRP A 178 19.50 23.64 16.66
C TRP A 178 20.37 22.41 16.41
#